data_AF-A0A838I9C9-F1
#
_entry.id   AF-A0A838I9C9-F1
#
_cell.length_a   1.000
_cell.length_b   1.000
_cell.length_c   1.000
_cell.angle_alpha   90.00
_cell.angle_beta   90.00
_cell.angle_gamma   90.00
#
_symmetry.space_group_name_H-M   'P 1'
#
loop_
_entity.id
_entity.type
_entity.pdbx_description
1 polymer ?
#
loop_
_entity_poly.entity_id
_entity_poly.type
_entity_poly.pdbx_seq_one_letter_code
_entity_poly.pdbx_strand_id
1 'polypeptide(L)'
;DGLSLAGNLPEELQADGLCALAPSMLRRMENHLEETQVGELRAMTLSCTNATFTFVMQDNVCLAALHAGEQLTPETRARLGRTVQELSRKYSQPV
;
A
#
# COMPACT_ATOMS: atom_id res chain seq x y z
N ASP A 1 -3.56 -5.20 -10.30
CA ASP A 1 -4.85 -5.82 -10.69
C ASP A 1 -5.84 -5.84 -9.52
N GLY A 2 -5.38 -5.69 -8.27
CA GLY A 2 -6.27 -5.54 -7.11
C GLY A 2 -6.70 -6.89 -6.53
N LEU A 3 -6.06 -7.98 -6.94
CA LEU A 3 -6.31 -9.30 -6.38
C LEU A 3 -5.64 -9.41 -5.00
N SER A 4 -6.40 -9.88 -4.01
CA SER A 4 -5.86 -10.16 -2.68
C SER A 4 -4.96 -11.40 -2.74
N LEU A 5 -3.69 -11.22 -2.39
CA LEU A 5 -2.70 -12.32 -2.32
C LEU A 5 -2.73 -13.00 -0.94
N ALA A 6 -2.77 -12.19 0.13
CA ALA A 6 -2.86 -12.63 1.52
C ALA A 6 -3.27 -11.44 2.39
N GLY A 7 -4.01 -11.68 3.47
CA GLY A 7 -4.41 -10.65 4.40
C GLY A 7 -5.26 -11.19 5.55
N ASN A 8 -5.38 -10.39 6.60
CA ASN A 8 -6.17 -10.69 7.80
C ASN A 8 -6.82 -9.42 8.37
N LEU A 9 -7.22 -8.50 7.48
CA LEU A 9 -7.96 -7.31 7.90
C LEU A 9 -9.30 -7.72 8.53
N PRO A 10 -9.78 -7.00 9.58
CA PRO A 10 -11.07 -7.28 10.19
C PRO A 10 -12.21 -7.21 9.16
N GLU A 11 -13.06 -8.23 9.11
CA GLU A 11 -14.17 -8.33 8.15
C GLU A 11 -15.20 -7.21 8.36
N GLU A 12 -15.34 -6.72 9.59
CA GLU A 12 -16.28 -5.67 9.97
C GLU A 12 -15.98 -4.34 9.26
N LEU A 13 -14.74 -4.13 8.82
CA LEU A 13 -14.33 -2.94 8.07
C LEU A 13 -14.71 -3.02 6.59
N GLN A 14 -15.03 -4.20 6.06
CA GLN A 14 -15.37 -4.42 4.65
C GLN A 14 -14.39 -3.75 3.67
N ALA A 15 -13.09 -3.83 3.99
CA ALA A 15 -12.04 -3.06 3.33
C ALA A 15 -11.62 -3.63 1.96
N ASP A 16 -12.21 -4.73 1.50
CA ASP A 16 -11.82 -5.42 0.27
C ASP A 16 -11.94 -4.53 -0.96
N GLY A 17 -13.02 -3.76 -1.07
CA GLY A 17 -13.20 -2.81 -2.17
C GLY A 17 -12.13 -1.72 -2.18
N LEU A 18 -11.77 -1.20 -1.01
CA LEU A 18 -10.69 -0.23 -0.87
C LEU A 18 -9.33 -0.85 -1.25
N CYS A 19 -9.04 -2.05 -0.77
CA CYS A 19 -7.78 -2.76 -1.05
C CYS A 19 -7.65 -3.14 -2.53
N ALA A 20 -8.74 -3.50 -3.20
CA ALA A 20 -8.76 -3.77 -4.63
C ALA A 20 -8.47 -2.52 -5.47
N LEU A 21 -8.91 -1.34 -5.00
CA LEU A 21 -8.71 -0.06 -5.70
C LEU A 21 -7.32 0.54 -5.47
N ALA A 22 -6.76 0.37 -4.26
CA ALA A 22 -5.52 1.01 -3.82
C ALA A 22 -4.35 0.91 -4.83
N PRO A 23 -4.05 -0.25 -5.47
CA PRO A 23 -2.94 -0.34 -6.42
C PRO A 23 -3.11 0.59 -7.63
N SER A 24 -4.33 0.70 -8.17
CA SER A 24 -4.59 1.56 -9.32
C SER A 24 -4.53 3.05 -8.96
N MET A 25 -4.99 3.41 -7.76
CA MET A 25 -4.87 4.76 -7.23
C MET A 25 -3.41 5.16 -7.02
N LEU A 26 -2.61 4.31 -6.38
CA LEU A 26 -1.19 4.56 -6.13
C LEU A 26 -0.41 4.71 -7.43
N ARG A 27 -0.63 3.83 -8.41
CA ARG A 27 0.02 3.91 -9.73
C ARG A 27 -0.37 5.18 -10.47
N ARG A 28 -1.65 5.58 -10.38
CA ARG A 28 -2.08 6.85 -10.98
C ARG A 28 -1.37 8.03 -10.31
N MET A 29 -1.25 8.05 -8.98
CA MET A 29 -0.54 9.11 -8.28
C MET A 29 0.95 9.13 -8.65
N GLU A 30 1.60 7.97 -8.68
CA GLU A 30 3.01 7.82 -9.09
C GLU A 30 3.27 8.44 -10.47
N ASN A 31 2.44 8.12 -11.48
CA ASN A 31 2.57 8.70 -12.82
C ASN A 31 2.48 10.23 -12.83
N HIS A 32 1.66 10.84 -11.96
CA HIS A 32 1.55 12.30 -11.90
C HIS A 32 2.68 12.91 -11.06
N LEU A 33 3.26 12.16 -10.12
CA LEU A 33 4.40 12.63 -9.33
C LEU A 33 5.69 12.68 -10.14
N GLU A 34 5.87 11.80 -11.13
CA GLU A 34 7.01 11.85 -12.07
C GLU A 34 7.15 13.22 -12.76
N GLU A 35 6.03 13.92 -12.96
CA GLU A 35 5.97 15.25 -13.56
C GLU A 35 6.29 16.39 -12.55
N THR A 36 6.52 16.05 -11.28
CA THR A 36 6.76 17.01 -10.18
C THR A 36 8.14 16.83 -9.56
N GLN A 37 8.60 17.82 -8.79
CA GLN A 37 9.88 17.77 -8.06
C GLN A 37 9.78 17.16 -6.65
N VAL A 38 8.65 16.54 -6.28
CA VAL A 38 8.44 16.01 -4.92
C VAL A 38 9.04 14.61 -4.72
N GLY A 39 9.50 13.98 -5.80
CA GLY A 39 10.12 12.66 -5.78
C GLY A 39 9.12 11.50 -5.93
N GLU A 40 9.60 10.30 -5.64
CA GLU A 40 8.86 9.05 -5.82
C GLU A 40 7.82 8.79 -4.72
N LEU A 41 6.70 8.15 -5.08
CA LEU A 41 5.66 7.78 -4.13
C LEU A 41 6.11 6.60 -3.26
N ARG A 42 6.37 6.84 -1.98
CA ARG A 42 6.77 5.76 -1.05
C ARG A 42 5.61 5.07 -0.36
N ALA A 43 4.57 5.82 0.00
CA ALA A 43 3.38 5.31 0.69
C ALA A 43 2.23 6.34 0.63
N MET A 44 1.00 5.86 0.80
CA MET A 44 -0.18 6.71 0.99
C MET A 44 -0.87 6.34 2.31
N THR A 45 -1.18 7.32 3.16
CA THR A 45 -1.96 7.08 4.38
C THR A 45 -3.33 7.73 4.24
N LEU A 46 -4.38 6.92 4.42
CA LEU A 46 -5.78 7.35 4.47
C LEU A 46 -6.24 7.31 5.93
N SER A 47 -6.53 8.48 6.48
CA SER A 47 -7.20 8.60 7.78
C SER A 47 -8.70 8.68 7.56
N CYS A 48 -9.43 7.67 8.03
CA CYS A 48 -10.88 7.60 8.00
C CYS A 48 -11.42 7.71 9.43
N THR A 49 -12.69 8.07 9.58
CA THR A 49 -13.34 8.23 10.90
C THR A 49 -13.17 7.01 11.81
N ASN A 50 -13.15 5.81 11.23
CA ASN A 50 -13.16 4.55 11.97
C ASN A 50 -11.85 3.76 11.87
N ALA A 51 -10.90 4.18 11.02
CA ALA A 51 -9.69 3.41 10.73
C ALA A 51 -8.65 4.25 10.00
N THR A 52 -7.37 3.92 10.20
CA THR A 52 -6.28 4.47 9.38
C THR A 52 -5.62 3.36 8.59
N PHE A 53 -5.50 3.58 7.27
CA PHE A 53 -4.80 2.68 6.38
C PHE A 53 -3.54 3.33 5.85
N THR A 54 -2.42 2.61 5.85
CA THR A 54 -1.25 2.98 5.07
C THR A 54 -1.02 1.94 3.99
N PHE A 55 -0.97 2.39 2.74
CA PHE A 55 -0.66 1.58 1.59
C PHE A 55 0.78 1.80 1.15
N VAL A 56 1.47 0.71 0.86
CA VAL A 56 2.85 0.70 0.33
C VAL A 56 2.87 -0.18 -0.91
N MET A 57 3.40 0.33 -2.02
CA MET A 57 3.45 -0.40 -3.28
C MET A 57 4.89 -0.49 -3.77
N GLN A 58 5.25 -1.65 -4.32
CA GLN A 58 6.49 -1.87 -5.06
C GLN A 58 6.15 -2.75 -6.26
N ASP A 59 6.41 -2.26 -7.47
CA ASP A 59 6.12 -2.92 -8.74
C ASP A 59 4.65 -3.38 -8.87
N ASN A 60 4.39 -4.68 -8.73
CA ASN A 60 3.07 -5.30 -8.83
C ASN A 60 2.49 -5.71 -7.46
N VAL A 61 3.21 -5.50 -6.35
CA VAL A 61 2.75 -5.85 -5.01
C VAL A 61 2.35 -4.59 -4.25
N CYS A 62 1.14 -4.60 -3.70
CA CYS A 62 0.62 -3.55 -2.83
C CYS A 62 0.24 -4.15 -1.48
N LEU A 63 0.70 -3.53 -0.41
CA LEU A 63 0.40 -3.90 0.97
C LEU A 63 -0.50 -2.83 1.61
N ALA A 64 -1.58 -3.27 2.23
CA ALA A 64 -2.43 -2.44 3.08
C ALA A 64 -2.14 -2.74 4.56
N ALA A 65 -1.78 -1.72 5.33
CA ALA A 65 -1.59 -1.82 6.77
C ALA A 65 -2.67 -1.01 7.50
N LEU A 66 -3.51 -1.70 8.26
CA LEU A 66 -4.44 -1.08 9.21
C LEU A 66 -3.70 -0.78 10.51
N HIS A 67 -3.86 0.43 11.03
CA HIS A 67 -3.30 0.82 12.33
C HIS A 67 -4.18 1.84 13.05
N ALA A 68 -4.06 1.90 14.37
CA ALA A 68 -4.87 2.77 15.22
C ALA A 68 -4.32 4.21 15.34
N GLY A 69 -3.09 4.46 14.86
CA GLY A 69 -2.47 5.78 14.90
C GLY A 69 -2.83 6.63 13.69
N GLU A 70 -2.54 7.93 13.76
CA GLU A 70 -2.65 8.80 12.58
C GLU A 70 -1.59 8.47 11.53
N GLN A 71 -0.40 8.06 11.99
CA GLN A 71 0.72 7.67 11.13
C GLN A 71 1.51 6.53 11.74
N LEU A 72 2.05 5.69 10.85
CA LEU A 72 3.06 4.70 11.22
C LEU A 72 4.38 5.39 11.61
N THR A 73 5.11 4.81 12.55
CA THR A 73 6.46 5.29 12.88
C THR A 73 7.40 5.15 11.67
N PRO A 74 8.46 5.98 11.56
CA PRO A 74 9.45 5.85 10.48
C PRO A 74 10.04 4.43 10.39
N GLU A 75 10.32 3.81 11.54
CA GLU A 75 10.83 2.44 11.60
C GLU A 75 9.83 1.42 11.01
N THR A 76 8.55 1.51 11.39
CA THR A 76 7.51 0.62 10.88
C THR A 76 7.33 0.81 9.38
N ARG A 77 7.30 2.07 8.89
CA ARG A 77 7.23 2.37 7.45
C ARG A 77 8.41 1.76 6.69
N ALA A 78 9.64 1.92 7.19
CA ALA A 78 10.83 1.35 6.58
C ALA A 78 10.80 -0.19 6.58
N ARG A 79 10.26 -0.81 7.64
CA ARG A 79 10.08 -2.26 7.69
C ARG A 79 9.06 -2.74 6.65
N LEU A 80 7.90 -2.11 6.56
CA LEU A 80 6.88 -2.45 5.56
C LEU A 80 7.44 -2.30 4.14
N GLY A 81 8.14 -1.20 3.84
CA GLY A 81 8.80 -1.01 2.54
C GLY A 81 9.74 -2.15 2.17
N ARG A 82 10.59 -2.59 3.11
CA ARG A 82 11.47 -3.77 2.91
C ARG A 82 10.67 -5.05 2.67
N THR A 83 9.62 -5.29 3.44
CA THR A 83 8.76 -6.46 3.26
C THR A 83 8.10 -6.47 1.88
N VAL A 84 7.52 -5.35 1.42
CA VAL A 84 6.91 -5.28 0.09
C VAL A 84 7.97 -5.49 -1.00
N GLN A 85 9.17 -4.94 -0.83
CA GLN A 85 10.27 -5.14 -1.77
C GLN A 85 10.69 -6.63 -1.88
N GLU A 86 10.83 -7.31 -0.75
CA GLU A 86 11.15 -8.74 -0.72
C GLU A 86 10.03 -9.58 -1.36
N LEU A 87 8.77 -9.24 -1.08
CA LEU A 87 7.62 -9.91 -1.67
C LEU A 87 7.54 -9.67 -3.18
N SER A 88 7.72 -8.44 -3.65
CA SER A 88 7.78 -8.12 -5.08
C SER A 88 8.78 -9.04 -5.78
N ARG A 89 10.02 -9.13 -5.28
CA ARG A 89 11.04 -10.02 -5.86
C ARG A 89 10.64 -11.49 -5.87
N LYS A 90 9.98 -11.96 -4.80
CA LYS A 90 9.54 -13.36 -4.70
C LYS A 90 8.42 -13.70 -5.68
N TYR A 91 7.50 -12.76 -5.92
CA TYR A 91 6.33 -12.94 -6.78
C TYR A 91 6.52 -12.34 -8.19
N SER A 92 7.69 -11.82 -8.52
CA SER A 92 8.06 -11.30 -9.86
C SER A 92 8.39 -12.40 -10.88
N GLN A 93 7.93 -13.64 -10.69
CA GLN A 93 8.16 -14.67 -11.71
C GLN A 93 7.33 -14.40 -12.97
N PRO A 94 7.91 -14.55 -14.17
CA PRO A 94 7.22 -14.30 -15.42
C PRO A 94 6.11 -15.32 -15.62
N VAL A 95 4.96 -14.85 -16.11
CA VAL A 95 3.94 -15.70 -16.73
C VAL A 95 4.39 -16.02 -18.15
#